data_AF-A0A485M9A5-F1
#
_entry.id   AF-A0A485M9A5-F1
#
_cell.length_a   1.000
_cell.length_b   1.000
_cell.length_c   1.000
_cell.angle_alpha   90.00
_cell.angle_beta   90.00
_cell.angle_gamma   90.00
#
_symmetry.space_group_name_H-M   'P 1'
#
loop_
_entity.id
_entity.type
_entity.pdbx_description
1 polymer ?
#
loop_
_entity_poly.entity_id
_entity_poly.type
_entity_poly.pdbx_seq_one_letter_code
_entity_poly.pdbx_strand_id
1 'polypeptide(L)' 'MKCTYLDEKCYEFHKDDTAQRCFLCSENSRKLFIVRQIASMKMVHMCGECMVSNSSEYLLDNTRPWEGDKGSSK' A
#
# COMPACT_ATOMS: atom_id res chain seq x y z
N MET A 1 10.72 -17.17 0.57
CA MET A 1 10.67 -17.04 2.03
C MET A 1 9.34 -16.38 2.34
N LYS A 2 8.38 -17.12 2.93
CA LYS A 2 7.11 -16.54 3.39
C LYS A 2 7.43 -15.63 4.57
N CYS A 3 6.83 -14.44 4.62
CA CYS A 3 7.00 -13.47 5.69
C CYS A 3 6.92 -14.17 7.06
N THR A 4 8.00 -14.09 7.84
CA THR A 4 8.15 -14.78 9.14
C THR A 4 7.34 -14.11 10.24
N TYR A 5 6.96 -12.86 10.01
CA TYR A 5 6.13 -12.07 10.90
C TYR A 5 4.71 -12.07 10.32
N LEU A 6 3.69 -12.21 11.16
CA LEU A 6 2.28 -12.29 10.77
C LEU A 6 1.73 -10.97 10.19
N ASP A 7 2.58 -10.15 9.60
CA ASP A 7 2.35 -8.75 9.26
C ASP A 7 1.19 -8.60 8.31
N GLU A 8 0.99 -9.54 7.37
CA GLU A 8 -0.18 -9.58 6.48
C GLU A 8 -1.51 -9.53 7.24
N LYS A 9 -1.57 -10.06 8.47
CA LYS A 9 -2.75 -9.97 9.35
C LYS A 9 -2.91 -8.59 10.00
N CYS A 10 -1.86 -7.78 10.03
CA CYS A 10 -1.84 -6.42 10.54
C CYS A 10 -2.19 -5.36 9.47
N TYR A 11 -2.33 -5.76 8.21
CA TYR A 11 -2.78 -4.88 7.12
C TYR A 11 -4.30 -4.97 7.00
N GLU A 12 -4.99 -4.25 7.86
CA GLU A 12 -6.43 -4.05 7.71
C GLU A 12 -6.68 -2.95 6.65
N PHE A 13 -7.44 -3.28 5.60
CA PHE A 13 -7.85 -2.30 4.60
C PHE A 13 -9.03 -1.47 5.10
N HIS A 14 -9.12 -0.23 4.64
CA HIS A 14 -10.29 0.59 4.93
C HIS A 14 -11.55 -0.06 4.34
N LYS A 15 -12.67 -0.02 5.06
CA LYS A 15 -13.92 -0.71 4.65
C LYS A 15 -14.48 -0.23 3.31
N ASP A 16 -14.18 1.01 2.96
CA ASP A 16 -14.64 1.67 1.73
C ASP A 16 -13.59 1.59 0.60
N ASP A 17 -12.44 0.95 0.87
CA ASP A 17 -11.37 0.77 -0.11
C ASP A 17 -11.64 -0.40 -1.06
N THR A 18 -11.05 -0.32 -2.25
CA THR A 18 -11.15 -1.34 -3.29
C THR A 18 -9.88 -1.33 -4.12
N ALA A 19 -9.38 -2.51 -4.46
CA ALA A 19 -8.16 -2.67 -5.24
C ALA A 19 -8.26 -2.20 -6.70
N GLN A 20 -9.45 -1.76 -7.14
CA GLN A 20 -9.74 -1.41 -8.53
C GLN A 20 -9.73 0.10 -8.80
N ARG A 21 -9.81 0.95 -7.77
CA ARG A 21 -9.86 2.41 -7.97
C ARG A 21 -9.15 3.14 -6.85
N CYS A 22 -8.78 4.39 -7.11
CA CYS A 22 -8.20 5.21 -6.07
C CYS A 22 -9.22 5.50 -4.97
N PHE A 23 -8.83 5.29 -3.71
CA PHE A 23 -9.62 5.57 -2.52
C PHE A 23 -10.12 7.03 -2.44
N LEU A 24 -9.34 7.99 -2.93
CA LEU A 24 -9.70 9.41 -2.89
C LEU A 24 -10.50 9.85 -4.12
N CYS A 25 -9.93 9.74 -5.32
CA CYS A 25 -10.57 10.27 -6.53
C CYS A 25 -11.50 9.28 -7.24
N SER A 26 -11.57 8.01 -6.80
CA SER A 26 -12.34 6.94 -7.45
C SER A 26 -11.95 6.62 -8.90
N GLU A 27 -10.91 7.26 -9.44
CA GLU A 27 -10.41 6.98 -10.78
C GLU A 27 -9.79 5.59 -10.89
N ASN A 28 -10.02 4.96 -12.04
CA ASN A 28 -9.49 3.65 -12.35
C ASN A 28 -8.08 3.82 -12.95
N SER A 29 -7.07 3.83 -12.07
CA SER A 29 -5.67 3.98 -12.47
C SER A 29 -5.07 2.65 -12.91
N ARG A 30 -4.25 2.66 -13.97
CA ARG A 30 -3.44 1.49 -14.37
C ARG A 30 -2.49 1.02 -13.27
N LYS A 31 -2.09 1.92 -12.38
CA LYS A 31 -1.20 1.62 -11.24
C LYS A 31 -1.73 2.28 -9.98
N LEU A 32 -2.08 1.45 -9.00
CA LEU A 32 -2.45 1.86 -7.66
C LEU A 32 -1.35 1.42 -6.70
N PHE A 33 -1.06 2.28 -5.72
CA PHE A 33 -0.12 2.03 -4.66
C PHE A 33 -0.90 1.73 -3.38
N ILE A 34 -0.45 0.73 -2.64
CA ILE A 34 -0.98 0.44 -1.31
C ILE A 34 -0.25 1.34 -0.32
N VAL A 35 -1.00 2.21 0.35
CA VAL A 35 -0.49 3.16 1.34
C VAL A 35 -1.28 3.05 2.64
N ARG A 36 -0.65 3.43 3.75
CA ARG A 36 -1.27 3.46 5.07
C ARG A 36 -1.81 4.86 5.36
N GLN A 37 -3.11 4.98 5.60
CA GLN A 37 -3.71 6.21 6.10
C GLN A 37 -3.32 6.41 7.57
N ILE A 38 -2.71 7.54 7.91
CA ILE A 38 -2.19 7.79 9.26
C ILE A 38 -3.31 7.82 10.31
N ALA A 39 -4.44 8.47 9.99
CA ALA A 39 -5.53 8.68 10.93
C ALA A 39 -6.18 7.37 11.44
N SER A 40 -6.34 6.38 10.55
CA SER A 40 -6.98 5.10 10.87
C SER A 40 -6.02 3.94 11.01
N MET A 41 -4.75 4.15 10.61
CA MET A 41 -3.73 3.12 10.41
C MET A 41 -4.12 2.01 9.41
N LYS A 42 -5.21 2.20 8.65
CA LYS A 42 -5.68 1.24 7.65
C LYS A 42 -5.01 1.46 6.30
N MET A 43 -5.02 0.41 5.49
CA MET A 43 -4.49 0.41 4.15
C MET A 43 -5.52 0.86 3.13
N VAL A 44 -5.07 1.58 2.10
CA VAL A 44 -5.90 2.01 0.97
C VAL A 44 -5.13 1.92 -0.35
N HIS A 45 -5.84 1.83 -1.46
CA HIS A 45 -5.28 1.89 -2.81
C HIS A 45 -5.36 3.32 -3.34
N MET A 46 -4.24 3.91 -3.74
CA MET A 46 -4.20 5.29 -4.25
C MET A 46 -3.44 5.39 -5.57
N CYS A 47 -3.91 6.28 -6.46
CA CYS A 47 -3.13 6.66 -7.62
C CYS A 47 -1.94 7.53 -7.21
N GLY A 48 -0.93 7.64 -8.09
CA GLY A 48 0.28 8.42 -7.81
C GLY A 48 -0.01 9.90 -7.53
N GLU A 49 -0.95 10.50 -8.26
CA GLU A 49 -1.32 11.91 -8.09
C GLU A 49 -1.91 12.17 -6.70
N CYS A 50 -2.93 11.40 -6.29
CA CYS A 50 -3.52 11.54 -4.96
C CYS A 50 -2.52 11.24 -3.84
N MET A 51 -1.62 10.27 -4.05
CA MET A 51 -0.61 9.92 -3.05
C MET A 51 0.37 11.06 -2.82
N VAL A 52 0.87 11.70 -3.89
CA VAL A 52 1.81 12.82 -3.78
C VAL A 52 1.13 14.05 -3.17
N SER A 53 -0.07 14.40 -3.64
CA SER A 53 -0.82 15.56 -3.17
C SER A 53 -1.26 15.47 -1.70
N ASN A 54 -1.36 14.25 -1.15
CA ASN A 54 -1.78 14.01 0.24
C ASN A 54 -0.68 13.30 1.06
N SER A 55 0.58 13.50 0.70
CA SER A 55 1.72 12.77 1.30
C SER A 55 1.90 12.97 2.81
N SER A 56 1.29 14.01 3.41
CA SER A 56 1.28 14.21 4.86
C SER A 56 0.28 13.31 5.61
N GLU A 57 -0.69 12.72 4.91
CA GLU A 57 -1.78 11.91 5.50
C GLU A 57 -1.62 10.42 5.24
N TYR A 58 -0.73 10.05 4.32
CA TYR A 58 -0.54 8.69 3.83
C TYR A 58 0.94 8.30 3.79
N LEU A 59 1.25 7.10 4.25
CA LEU A 59 2.60 6.55 4.27
C LEU A 59 2.72 5.37 3.31
N LEU A 60 3.75 5.40 2.47
CA LEU A 60 4.21 4.19 1.77
C LEU A 60 4.82 3.25 2.79
N ASP A 61 4.31 2.01 2.85
CA ASP A 61 4.85 1.01 3.76
C ASP A 61 6.12 0.38 3.17
N ASN A 62 7.25 1.07 3.35
CA ASN A 62 8.58 0.62 2.97
C ASN A 62 9.29 -0.15 4.10
N THR A 63 8.57 -0.53 5.15
CA THR A 63 9.15 -1.25 6.30
C THR A 63 9.39 -2.73 6.01
N ARG A 64 8.78 -3.26 4.94
CA ARG A 64 9.03 -4.63 4.49
C ARG A 64 10.41 -4.72 3.84
N PRO A 65 11.18 -5.78 4.14
CA PRO A 65 12.43 -6.06 3.43
C PRO A 65 12.18 -6.11 1.91
N TRP A 66 13.02 -5.41 1.15
CA TRP A 66 13.04 -5.54 -0.30
C TRP A 66 13.38 -7.00 -0.65
N GLU A 67 12.40 -7.76 -1.13
CA GLU A 67 12.64 -9.17 -1.48
C GLU A 67 13.46 -9.33 -2.76
N GLY A 68 13.58 -8.27 -3.58
CA GLY A 68 14.29 -8.26 -4.85
C GLY A 68 13.85 -9.33 -5.84
N ASP A 69 14.50 -9.39 -7.00
CA ASP A 69 14.72 -10.69 -7.61
C ASP A 69 15.60 -11.43 -6.60
N LYS A 70 15.12 -12.53 -6.04
CA LYS A 70 15.96 -13.53 -5.39
C LYS A 70 16.82 -14.17 -6.49
N GLY A 71 17.70 -13.38 -7.11
CA GLY A 71 18.75 -13.87 -7.97
C GLY A 71 19.53 -14.86 -7.14
N SER A 72 19.53 -16.11 -7.57
CA SER A 72 20.35 -17.18 -7.03
C SER A 72 21.79 -16.69 -7.05
N SER A 73 22.26 -16.17 -5.91
CA SER A 73 23.68 -16.06 -5.66
C SER A 73 24.16 -17.46 -5.32
N LYS A 74 24.57 -18.17 -6.38
CA LYS A 74 25.04 -19.56 -6.50
C LYS A 74 24.02 -20.53 -7.07
#